data_AF-A0A6M0FBW1-F1
#
_entry.id   AF-A0A6M0FBW1-F1
#
_cell.length_a   1.000
_cell.length_b   1.000
_cell.length_c   1.000
_cell.angle_alpha   90.00
_cell.angle_beta   90.00
_cell.angle_gamma   90.00
#
_symmetry.space_group_name_H-M   'P 1'
#
loop_
_entity.id
_entity.type
_entity.pdbx_description
1 polymer ?
#
loop_
_entity_poly.entity_id
_entity_poly.type
_entity_poly.pdbx_seq_one_letter_code
_entity_poly.pdbx_strand_id
1 'polypeptide(L)'
;MNSTTILNESFIKVRGKRFHYLWLRDNCLNPKSRNPDTFRRIYDYTENPQPKPLYVELNEEELIIDWDEKPSHRSIYPISWLMKYAYDPDPKQICNEPKLVLWDRCWFDKHPIERHDIHSCPQLVWMDELCALGFTLLSNISI
;
A
#
# COMPACT_ATOMS: atom_id res chain seq x y z
N MET A 1 17.42 4.55 24.86
CA MET A 1 16.63 5.31 25.85
C MET A 1 15.16 5.01 25.57
N ASN A 2 14.55 4.17 26.39
CA ASN A 2 13.20 3.64 26.17
C ASN A 2 12.19 4.74 26.51
N SER A 3 11.64 5.37 25.47
CA SER A 3 10.60 6.39 25.64
C SER A 3 9.24 5.71 25.69
N THR A 4 8.81 5.35 26.90
CA THR A 4 7.42 4.95 27.18
C THR A 4 6.54 6.19 26.93
N THR A 5 5.97 6.27 25.74
CA THR A 5 5.14 7.41 25.32
C THR A 5 3.72 7.22 25.85
N ILE A 6 3.20 8.30 26.43
CA ILE A 6 1.96 8.38 27.20
C ILE A 6 0.73 7.92 26.39
N LEU A 7 -0.09 7.06 27.01
CA LEU A 7 -1.30 6.37 26.52
C LEU A 7 -2.50 7.26 26.08
N ASN A 8 -2.34 8.58 25.93
CA ASN A 8 -3.47 9.51 25.70
C ASN A 8 -3.63 10.00 24.25
N GLU A 9 -2.75 9.62 23.34
CA GLU A 9 -2.92 9.93 21.91
C GLU A 9 -3.59 8.76 21.19
N SER A 10 -4.45 9.04 20.21
CA SER A 10 -5.06 8.00 19.35
C SER A 10 -4.12 7.50 18.25
N PHE A 11 -2.88 7.98 18.25
CA PHE A 11 -1.84 7.68 17.28
C PHE A 11 -0.46 7.65 17.93
N ILE A 12 0.51 7.11 17.19
CA ILE A 12 1.94 7.23 17.45
C ILE A 12 2.61 8.01 16.33
N LYS A 13 3.66 8.77 16.62
CA LYS A 13 4.51 9.39 15.60
C LYS A 13 5.73 8.52 15.32
N VAL A 14 5.94 8.19 14.05
CA VAL A 14 7.12 7.46 13.56
C VAL A 14 7.77 8.29 12.47
N ARG A 15 9.04 8.66 12.68
CA ARG A 15 9.82 9.53 11.75
C ARG A 15 9.05 10.79 11.30
N GLY A 16 8.35 11.42 12.24
CA GLY A 16 7.58 12.66 12.01
C GLY A 16 6.19 12.46 11.38
N LYS A 17 5.77 11.23 11.09
CA LYS A 17 4.45 10.91 10.51
C LYS A 17 3.54 10.26 11.55
N ARG A 18 2.25 10.62 11.57
CA ARG A 18 1.26 10.03 12.48
C ARG A 18 0.71 8.70 11.95
N PHE A 19 0.57 7.74 12.86
CA PHE A 19 -0.07 6.45 12.63
C PHE A 19 -1.08 6.19 13.75
N HIS A 20 -2.37 6.37 13.47
CA HIS A 20 -3.48 6.04 14.36
C HIS A 20 -3.49 4.56 14.72
N TYR A 21 -3.75 4.27 15.98
CA TYR A 21 -3.80 2.90 16.50
C TYR A 21 -4.88 2.07 15.82
N LEU A 22 -6.02 2.68 15.48
CA LEU A 22 -7.07 2.04 14.68
C LEU A 22 -6.53 1.56 13.32
N TRP A 23 -5.80 2.43 12.61
CA TRP A 23 -5.22 2.08 11.31
C TRP A 23 -4.16 1.00 11.44
N LEU A 24 -3.29 1.09 12.45
CA LEU A 24 -2.27 0.08 12.72
C LEU A 24 -2.92 -1.28 12.95
N ARG A 25 -3.90 -1.36 13.87
CA ARG A 25 -4.56 -2.63 14.21
C ARG A 25 -5.29 -3.27 13.04
N ASP A 26 -5.96 -2.47 12.20
CA ASP A 26 -6.62 -2.94 10.98
C ASP A 26 -5.61 -3.43 9.93
N ASN A 27 -4.43 -2.83 9.89
CA ASN A 27 -3.34 -3.20 8.97
C ASN A 27 -2.28 -4.11 9.61
N CYS A 28 -2.62 -4.82 10.68
CA CYS A 28 -1.71 -5.77 11.33
C CYS A 28 -1.17 -6.81 10.33
N LEU A 29 0.15 -7.00 10.33
CA LEU A 29 0.86 -7.93 9.45
C LEU A 29 0.93 -9.37 10.00
N ASN A 30 0.41 -9.60 11.21
CA ASN A 30 0.41 -10.92 11.85
C ASN A 30 -0.43 -11.90 11.01
N PRO A 31 0.02 -13.15 10.78
CA PRO A 31 -0.75 -14.19 10.07
C PRO A 31 -2.15 -14.45 10.64
N LYS A 32 -2.38 -14.16 11.93
CA LYS A 32 -3.71 -14.25 12.56
C LYS A 32 -4.67 -13.14 12.08
N SER A 33 -4.15 -12.00 11.67
CA SER A 33 -4.93 -10.85 11.20
C SER A 33 -4.99 -10.77 9.68
N ARG A 34 -3.99 -11.29 8.97
CA ARG A 34 -3.89 -11.26 7.51
C ARG A 34 -3.34 -12.57 6.98
N ASN A 35 -4.04 -13.18 6.04
CA ASN A 35 -3.57 -14.41 5.39
C ASN A 35 -2.26 -14.13 4.64
N PRO A 36 -1.18 -14.89 4.89
CA PRO A 36 0.14 -14.60 4.32
C PRO A 36 0.22 -14.83 2.81
N ASP A 37 -0.59 -15.74 2.25
CA ASP A 37 -0.54 -16.13 0.84
C ASP A 37 -1.41 -15.23 -0.04
N THR A 38 -2.56 -14.80 0.50
CA THR A 38 -3.58 -14.05 -0.25
C THR A 38 -3.68 -12.58 0.17
N PHE A 39 -2.98 -12.19 1.23
CA PHE A 39 -3.06 -10.87 1.87
C PHE A 39 -4.47 -10.44 2.28
N ARG A 40 -5.43 -11.36 2.31
CA ARG A 40 -6.80 -11.08 2.76
C ARG A 40 -6.83 -10.85 4.27
N ARG A 41 -7.63 -9.86 4.68
CA ARG A 41 -7.90 -9.62 6.10
C ARG A 41 -8.70 -10.78 6.67
N ILE A 42 -8.23 -11.33 7.78
CA ILE A 42 -8.92 -12.38 8.56
C ILE A 42 -9.65 -11.74 9.75
N TYR A 43 -9.06 -10.69 10.32
CA TYR A 43 -9.61 -9.96 11.46
C TYR A 43 -10.81 -9.07 11.08
N ASP A 44 -11.86 -9.07 11.91
CA ASP A 44 -12.98 -8.15 11.79
C ASP A 44 -12.82 -6.97 12.76
N TYR A 45 -12.64 -5.77 12.21
CA TYR A 45 -12.47 -4.52 12.97
C TYR A 45 -13.73 -4.10 13.75
N THR A 46 -14.90 -4.61 13.39
CA THR A 46 -16.13 -4.33 14.12
C THR A 46 -16.11 -4.90 15.55
N GLU A 47 -15.26 -5.90 15.79
CA GLU A 47 -15.07 -6.49 17.12
C GLU A 47 -14.26 -5.61 18.07
N ASN A 48 -13.43 -4.68 17.55
CA ASN A 48 -12.69 -3.71 18.37
C ASN A 48 -12.57 -2.34 17.67
N PRO A 49 -13.61 -1.48 17.76
CA PRO A 49 -13.63 -0.20 17.06
C PRO A 49 -12.67 0.84 17.64
N GLN A 50 -12.10 0.58 18.83
CA GLN A 50 -11.16 1.48 19.50
C GLN A 50 -10.00 0.68 20.10
N PRO A 51 -9.09 0.17 19.27
CA PRO A 51 -7.98 -0.64 19.76
C PRO A 51 -7.04 0.20 20.61
N LYS A 52 -6.73 -0.31 21.80
CA LYS A 52 -5.89 0.37 22.79
C LYS A 52 -4.56 -0.38 22.92
N PRO A 53 -3.42 0.30 22.78
CA PRO A 53 -2.13 -0.31 23.05
C PRO A 53 -1.96 -0.50 24.58
N LEU A 54 -1.50 -1.67 25.01
CA LEU A 54 -0.98 -1.90 26.37
C LEU A 54 0.50 -1.53 26.46
N TYR A 55 1.25 -1.85 25.41
CA TYR A 55 2.68 -1.60 25.32
C TYR A 55 3.05 -1.19 23.91
N VAL A 56 3.98 -0.24 23.81
CA VAL A 56 4.48 0.29 22.55
C VAL A 56 6.00 0.39 22.65
N GLU A 57 6.68 -0.22 21.70
CA GLU A 57 8.13 -0.11 21.53
C GLU A 57 8.44 0.32 20.12
N LEU A 58 9.21 1.40 20.00
CA LEU A 58 9.65 1.94 18.73
C LEU A 58 11.19 1.98 18.74
N ASN A 59 11.80 1.27 17.79
CA ASN A 59 13.23 1.32 17.53
C ASN A 59 13.51 1.77 16.08
N GLU A 60 14.76 1.69 15.64
CA GLU A 60 15.15 2.15 14.29
C GLU A 60 14.61 1.29 13.15
N GLU A 61 14.34 0.01 13.44
CA GLU A 61 13.97 -1.03 12.48
C GLU A 61 12.47 -1.33 12.47
N GLU A 62 11.81 -1.27 13.63
CA GLU A 62 10.42 -1.66 13.79
C GLU A 62 9.65 -0.92 14.89
N LEU A 63 8.31 -1.00 14.76
CA LEU A 63 7.32 -0.64 15.76
C LEU A 63 6.64 -1.92 16.25
N ILE A 64 6.67 -2.17 17.55
CA ILE A 64 6.00 -3.28 18.22
C ILE A 64 4.87 -2.72 19.09
N ILE A 65 3.69 -3.32 18.99
CA ILE A 65 2.53 -2.97 19.81
C ILE A 65 1.91 -4.24 20.39
N ASP A 66 1.77 -4.30 21.71
CA ASP A 66 0.88 -5.25 22.38
C ASP A 66 -0.45 -4.57 22.66
N TRP A 67 -1.55 -5.21 22.27
CA TRP A 67 -2.90 -4.64 22.35
C TRP A 67 -3.66 -5.13 23.58
N ASP A 68 -4.52 -4.25 24.12
CA ASP A 68 -5.46 -4.55 25.20
C ASP A 68 -6.64 -5.38 24.66
N GLU A 69 -6.33 -6.60 24.23
CA GLU A 69 -7.27 -7.51 23.59
C GLU A 69 -7.27 -8.87 24.28
N LYS A 70 -8.42 -9.53 24.24
CA LYS A 70 -8.59 -10.92 24.68
C LYS A 70 -9.12 -11.73 23.50
N PRO A 71 -8.35 -12.70 22.96
CA PRO A 71 -7.00 -13.09 23.39
C PRO A 71 -5.94 -12.02 23.10
N SER A 72 -4.81 -12.08 23.82
CA SER A 72 -3.70 -11.13 23.65
C SER A 72 -3.21 -11.08 22.20
N HIS A 73 -3.01 -9.88 21.67
CA HIS A 73 -2.55 -9.67 20.31
C HIS A 73 -1.29 -8.81 20.28
N ARG A 74 -0.31 -9.21 19.46
CA ARG A 74 0.92 -8.46 19.19
C ARG A 74 1.02 -8.17 17.70
N SER A 75 1.30 -6.91 17.38
CA SER A 75 1.59 -6.44 16.03
C SER A 75 3.03 -5.94 15.94
N ILE A 76 3.69 -6.26 14.84
CA ILE A 76 5.08 -5.84 14.55
C ILE A 76 5.07 -5.25 13.15
N TYR A 77 5.59 -4.04 13.01
CA TYR A 77 5.65 -3.30 11.75
C TYR A 77 7.08 -2.86 11.46
N PRO A 78 7.70 -3.33 10.36
CA PRO A 78 8.95 -2.76 9.90
C PRO A 78 8.78 -1.27 9.59
N ILE A 79 9.75 -0.44 9.98
CA ILE A 79 9.71 1.01 9.72
C ILE A 79 9.67 1.26 8.20
N SER A 80 10.34 0.44 7.39
CA SER A 80 10.28 0.51 5.93
C SER A 80 8.85 0.35 5.39
N TRP A 81 8.07 -0.56 5.99
CA TRP A 81 6.66 -0.76 5.65
C TRP A 81 5.82 0.43 6.08
N LEU A 82 5.99 0.91 7.32
CA LEU A 82 5.27 2.10 7.82
C LEU A 82 5.52 3.30 6.92
N MET A 83 6.76 3.54 6.51
CA MET A 83 7.11 4.67 5.64
C MET A 83 6.56 4.51 4.22
N LYS A 84 6.49 3.29 3.67
CA LYS A 84 5.90 3.00 2.36
C LYS A 84 4.40 3.27 2.33
N TYR A 85 3.69 3.00 3.43
CA TYR A 85 2.23 3.11 3.53
C TYR A 85 1.77 4.29 4.40
N ALA A 86 2.65 5.24 4.70
CA ALA A 86 2.32 6.36 5.55
C ALA A 86 1.32 7.31 4.86
N TYR A 87 0.26 7.67 5.56
CA TYR A 87 -0.78 8.58 5.07
C TYR A 87 -0.66 10.01 5.61
N ASP A 88 0.36 10.32 6.41
CA ASP A 88 0.56 11.64 7.01
C ASP A 88 1.91 12.26 6.60
N PRO A 89 1.95 13.47 6.00
CA PRO A 89 0.81 14.18 5.41
C PRO A 89 0.16 13.32 4.31
N ASP A 90 -1.08 13.66 3.96
CA ASP A 90 -1.89 12.99 2.93
C ASP A 90 -0.96 12.51 1.82
N PRO A 91 -0.88 11.20 1.54
CA PRO A 91 0.11 10.70 0.62
C PRO A 91 -0.17 11.44 -0.68
N LYS A 92 0.78 12.27 -1.13
CA LYS A 92 0.80 12.71 -2.53
C LYS A 92 0.61 11.43 -3.28
N GLN A 93 -0.58 11.25 -3.87
CA GLN A 93 -1.04 10.01 -4.44
C GLN A 93 0.18 9.31 -5.02
N ILE A 94 0.70 8.27 -4.34
CA ILE A 94 1.59 7.31 -5.00
C ILE A 94 0.65 6.43 -5.83
N CYS A 95 -0.17 7.12 -6.61
CA CYS A 95 -0.67 6.63 -7.84
C CYS A 95 0.60 6.55 -8.68
N ASN A 96 1.17 5.35 -8.70
CA ASN A 96 1.59 4.78 -9.97
C ASN A 96 0.36 4.61 -10.88
N GLU A 97 -0.58 5.56 -10.87
CA GLU A 97 -1.52 5.68 -11.96
C GLU A 97 -0.62 5.87 -13.16
N PRO A 98 -0.73 5.00 -14.16
CA PRO A 98 -0.05 5.25 -15.41
C PRO A 98 -0.35 6.69 -15.80
N LYS A 99 0.67 7.44 -16.22
CA LYS A 99 0.49 8.81 -16.68
C LYS A 99 -0.54 8.75 -17.80
N LEU A 100 -1.80 9.06 -17.48
CA LEU A 100 -2.86 9.02 -18.44
C LEU A 100 -2.55 10.09 -19.48
N VAL A 101 -2.29 9.66 -20.71
CA VAL A 101 -2.07 10.53 -21.84
C VAL A 101 -3.41 10.74 -22.50
N LEU A 102 -3.96 11.94 -22.33
CA LEU A 102 -5.12 12.36 -23.11
C LEU A 102 -4.67 12.65 -24.54
N TRP A 103 -5.36 12.06 -25.51
CA TRP A 103 -5.07 12.22 -26.93
C TRP A 103 -6.33 12.57 -27.70
N ASP A 104 -6.11 13.31 -28.77
CA ASP A 104 -7.10 13.63 -29.79
C ASP A 104 -6.50 13.32 -31.17
N ARG A 105 -7.16 13.76 -32.24
CA ARG A 105 -6.66 13.53 -33.58
C ARG A 105 -5.30 14.21 -33.84
N CYS A 106 -5.11 15.44 -33.34
CA CYS A 106 -3.87 16.20 -33.55
C CYS A 106 -2.68 15.57 -32.82
N TRP A 107 -2.95 14.89 -31.71
CA TRP A 107 -1.93 14.15 -30.97
C TRP A 107 -1.36 12.99 -31.80
N PHE A 108 -2.22 12.22 -32.48
CA PHE A 108 -1.80 11.10 -33.34
C PHE A 108 -1.01 11.54 -34.57
N ASP A 109 -1.33 12.70 -35.14
CA ASP A 109 -0.58 13.23 -36.27
C ASP A 109 0.89 13.50 -35.90
N LYS A 110 1.18 13.70 -34.60
CA LYS A 110 2.54 13.91 -34.05
C LYS A 110 3.14 12.65 -33.43
N HIS A 111 2.32 11.68 -33.03
CA HIS A 111 2.71 10.47 -32.32
C HIS A 111 2.06 9.24 -32.99
N PRO A 112 2.62 8.75 -34.10
CA PRO A 112 2.12 7.55 -34.74
C PRO A 112 2.28 6.35 -33.80
N ILE A 113 1.23 5.55 -33.69
CA ILE A 113 1.20 4.37 -32.81
C ILE A 113 1.89 3.19 -33.50
N GLU A 114 2.84 2.59 -32.80
CA GLU A 114 3.51 1.38 -33.25
C GLU A 114 2.59 0.16 -33.06
N ARG A 115 2.70 -0.83 -33.95
CA ARG A 115 2.04 -2.12 -33.78
C ARG A 115 3.05 -3.12 -33.24
N HIS A 116 2.72 -3.74 -32.11
CA HIS A 116 3.58 -4.71 -31.43
C HIS A 116 3.23 -6.13 -31.83
N ASP A 117 4.24 -6.92 -32.20
CA ASP A 117 4.08 -8.36 -32.42
C ASP A 117 4.00 -9.09 -31.06
N ILE A 118 2.95 -9.90 -30.86
CA ILE A 118 2.66 -10.53 -29.56
C ILE A 118 3.72 -11.56 -29.12
N HIS A 119 4.50 -12.10 -30.05
CA HIS A 119 5.50 -13.14 -29.77
C HIS A 119 6.88 -12.54 -29.48
N SER A 120 7.19 -11.38 -30.04
CA SER A 120 8.51 -10.74 -29.94
C SER A 120 8.53 -9.51 -29.04
N CYS A 121 7.42 -8.80 -28.89
CA CYS A 121 7.34 -7.63 -28.02
C CYS A 121 7.18 -8.05 -26.55
N PRO A 122 8.02 -7.57 -25.62
CA PRO A 122 7.86 -7.84 -24.20
C PRO A 122 6.49 -7.36 -23.70
N GLN A 123 5.81 -8.19 -22.91
CA GLN A 123 4.46 -7.92 -22.41
C GLN A 123 4.33 -6.55 -21.72
N LEU A 124 5.34 -6.16 -20.94
CA LEU A 124 5.33 -4.89 -20.20
C LEU A 124 5.22 -3.67 -21.13
N VAL A 125 5.78 -3.72 -22.34
CA VAL A 125 5.81 -2.57 -23.26
C VAL A 125 4.41 -2.20 -23.73
N TRP A 126 3.67 -3.17 -24.29
CA TRP A 126 2.31 -2.89 -24.79
C TRP A 126 1.30 -2.74 -23.65
N MET A 127 1.55 -3.33 -22.47
CA MET A 127 0.74 -3.09 -21.27
C MET A 127 0.92 -1.67 -20.72
N ASP A 128 2.14 -1.14 -20.70
CA ASP A 128 2.40 0.24 -20.30
C ASP A 128 1.74 1.23 -21.26
N GLU A 129 1.77 0.95 -22.57
CA GLU A 129 1.07 1.73 -23.59
C GLU A 129 -0.46 1.69 -23.40
N LEU A 130 -1.03 0.50 -23.19
CA LEU A 130 -2.44 0.32 -22.87
C LEU A 130 -2.84 1.10 -21.61
N CYS A 131 -2.02 1.06 -20.58
CA CYS A 131 -2.24 1.78 -19.33
C CYS A 131 -2.17 3.30 -19.52
N ALA A 132 -1.27 3.81 -20.37
CA ALA A 132 -1.08 5.25 -20.60
C ALA A 132 -2.11 5.84 -21.59
N LEU A 133 -2.38 5.15 -22.70
CA LEU A 133 -3.25 5.63 -23.78
C LEU A 133 -4.68 5.08 -23.69
N GLY A 134 -4.91 4.01 -22.92
CA GLY A 134 -6.18 3.29 -22.92
C GLY A 134 -6.35 2.31 -24.08
N PHE A 135 -5.34 2.17 -24.97
CA PHE A 135 -5.30 1.15 -26.03
C PHE A 135 -3.85 0.86 -26.47
N THR A 136 -3.65 -0.25 -27.19
CA THR A 136 -2.41 -0.62 -27.89
C THR A 136 -2.77 -1.43 -29.15
N LEU A 137 -1.87 -1.50 -30.13
CA LEU A 137 -2.08 -2.28 -31.35
C LEU A 137 -1.19 -3.52 -31.34
N LEU A 138 -1.81 -4.71 -31.41
CA LEU A 138 -1.10 -5.99 -31.46
C LEU A 138 -1.22 -6.66 -32.85
N SER A 139 -0.16 -7.35 -33.28
CA SER A 139 -0.13 -8.21 -34.48
C SER A 139 0.18 -9.67 -34.13
N ASN A 140 -0.13 -10.55 -35.08
CA ASN A 140 0.16 -11.98 -35.04
C ASN A 140 -0.52 -12.71 -33.87
N ILE A 141 -1.73 -12.25 -33.52
CA ILE A 141 -2.63 -12.97 -32.63
C ILE A 141 -3.15 -14.19 -33.39
N SER A 142 -2.86 -15.40 -32.90
CA SER A 142 -3.46 -16.63 -33.43
C SER A 142 -4.98 -16.57 -33.30
N ILE A 143 -5.69 -16.90 -34.38
CA ILE A 143 -7.16 -16.97 -34.46
C ILE A 143 -7.63 -18.39 -34.12
#